data_AF-A0A7S1QGF2-F1
#
_entry.id   AF-A0A7S1QGF2-F1
#
_cell.length_a   1.000
_cell.length_b   1.000
_cell.length_c   1.000
_cell.angle_alpha   90.00
_cell.angle_beta   90.00
_cell.angle_gamma   90.00
#
_symmetry.space_group_name_H-M   'P 1'
#
loop_
_entity.id
_entity.type
_entity.pdbx_description
1 polymer ?
#
loop_
_entity_poly.entity_id
_entity_poly.type
_entity_poly.pdbx_seq_one_letter_code
_entity_poly.pdbx_strand_id
1 'polypeptide(L)'
;APPRGAREVPVRVLLGREEAAWVVGRRGAKIMRLRDHARVQMNDAESPPFEASERVLEISAAPLEQRMRAVAMLVEDLANRAEAPEELRLLVPTEHFGSVMGHRGETIR
;
A
#
# COMPACT_ATOMS: atom_id res chain seq x y z
N ALA A 1 -0.16 -10.86 20.47
CA ALA A 1 0.19 -9.43 20.50
C ALA A 1 1.55 -9.25 19.85
N PRO A 2 1.79 -8.20 19.05
CA PRO A 2 3.11 -7.94 18.51
C PRO A 2 4.13 -7.71 19.64
N PRO A 3 5.40 -8.10 19.45
CA PRO A 3 6.43 -7.94 20.48
C PRO A 3 6.58 -6.47 20.87
N ARG A 4 6.56 -6.18 22.18
CA ARG A 4 6.78 -4.84 22.72
C ARG A 4 8.19 -4.40 22.35
N GLY A 5 8.32 -3.47 21.40
CA GLY A 5 9.59 -2.87 20.99
C GLY A 5 9.81 -2.81 19.47
N ALA A 6 9.18 -3.69 18.68
CA ALA A 6 9.21 -3.57 17.23
C ALA A 6 8.18 -2.52 16.78
N ARG A 7 8.64 -1.36 16.30
CA ARG A 7 7.76 -0.41 15.62
C ARG A 7 7.32 -1.05 14.31
N GLU A 8 6.02 -1.28 14.17
CA GLU A 8 5.45 -1.71 12.90
C GLU A 8 5.61 -0.61 11.85
N VAL A 9 6.13 -0.97 10.68
CA VAL A 9 6.14 -0.10 9.50
C VAL A 9 4.94 -0.48 8.63
N PRO A 10 3.93 0.40 8.48
CA PRO A 10 2.80 0.13 7.60
C PRO A 10 3.25 0.21 6.14
N VAL A 11 2.60 -0.57 5.27
CA VAL A 11 2.75 -0.42 3.81
C VAL A 11 1.73 0.60 3.34
N ARG A 12 2.18 1.63 2.63
CA ARG A 12 1.33 2.67 2.06
C ARG A 12 1.48 2.70 0.56
N VAL A 13 0.36 2.59 -0.14
CA VAL A 13 0.28 2.61 -1.61
C VAL A 13 -0.52 3.82 -2.04
N LEU A 14 0.02 4.63 -2.95
CA LEU A 14 -0.67 5.75 -3.56
C LEU A 14 -1.42 5.27 -4.80
N LEU A 15 -2.73 5.48 -4.80
CA LEU A 15 -3.63 5.02 -5.85
C LEU A 15 -4.33 6.21 -6.51
N GLY A 16 -4.47 6.17 -7.83
CA GLY A 16 -5.37 7.07 -8.55
C GLY A 16 -6.85 6.78 -8.22
N ARG A 17 -7.74 7.68 -8.64
CA ARG A 17 -9.19 7.55 -8.38
C ARG A 17 -9.78 6.21 -8.82
N GLU A 18 -9.49 5.81 -10.05
CA GLU A 18 -10.05 4.58 -10.63
C GLU A 18 -9.43 3.32 -9.99
N GLU A 19 -8.15 3.38 -9.60
CA GLU A 19 -7.46 2.33 -8.83
C GLU A 19 -8.11 2.13 -7.46
N ALA A 20 -8.31 3.21 -6.72
CA ALA A 20 -8.97 3.16 -5.43
C ALA A 20 -10.40 2.59 -5.53
N ALA A 21 -11.18 3.03 -6.52
CA ALA A 21 -12.53 2.52 -6.76
C ALA A 21 -12.53 1.00 -7.06
N TRP A 22 -11.58 0.53 -7.87
CA TRP A 22 -11.40 -0.89 -8.17
C TRP A 22 -11.03 -1.71 -6.94
N VAL A 23 -10.04 -1.24 -6.16
CA VAL A 23 -9.58 -1.92 -4.94
C VAL A 23 -10.68 -2.02 -3.90
N VAL A 24 -11.51 -0.98 -3.75
CA VAL A 24 -12.72 -1.05 -2.91
C VAL A 24 -13.69 -2.08 -3.47
N GLY A 25 -13.97 -2.01 -4.78
CA GLY A 25 -14.88 -2.91 -5.47
C GLY A 25 -16.34 -2.71 -5.08
N ARG A 26 -17.24 -3.43 -5.76
CA ARG A 26 -18.68 -3.33 -5.53
C ARG A 26 -19.02 -3.69 -4.09
N ARG A 27 -19.67 -2.77 -3.36
CA ARG A 27 -20.03 -2.91 -1.94
C ARG A 27 -18.84 -3.22 -1.02
N GLY A 28 -17.63 -2.82 -1.40
CA GLY A 28 -16.42 -3.09 -0.61
C GLY A 28 -15.90 -4.53 -0.70
N ALA A 29 -16.44 -5.37 -1.59
CA ALA A 29 -16.13 -6.80 -1.58
C ALA A 29 -14.65 -7.14 -1.84
N LYS A 30 -13.92 -6.32 -2.63
CA LYS A 30 -12.50 -6.56 -2.94
C LYS A 30 -11.61 -6.15 -1.77
N ILE A 31 -11.80 -4.93 -1.24
CA ILE A 31 -11.02 -4.47 -0.07
C ILE A 31 -11.26 -5.35 1.16
N MET A 32 -12.44 -6.00 1.27
CA MET A 32 -12.69 -6.96 2.35
C MET A 32 -11.78 -8.18 2.30
N ARG A 33 -11.46 -8.71 1.11
CA ARG A 33 -10.50 -9.82 0.98
C ARG A 33 -9.10 -9.44 1.44
N LEU A 34 -8.70 -8.18 1.24
CA LEU A 34 -7.43 -7.68 1.79
C LEU A 34 -7.50 -7.55 3.32
N ARG A 35 -8.66 -7.14 3.85
CA ARG A 35 -8.90 -7.01 5.29
C ARG A 35 -8.93 -8.34 6.05
N ASP A 36 -9.16 -9.45 5.36
CA ASP A 36 -9.05 -10.80 5.95
C ASP A 36 -7.60 -11.15 6.37
N HIS A 37 -6.61 -10.43 5.83
CA HIS A 37 -5.20 -10.66 6.10
C HIS A 37 -4.55 -9.58 6.98
N ALA A 38 -5.00 -8.33 6.89
CA ALA A 38 -4.41 -7.22 7.64
C ALA A 38 -5.41 -6.09 7.87
N ARG A 39 -5.08 -5.11 8.71
CA ARG A 39 -5.88 -3.87 8.76
C ARG A 39 -5.60 -3.07 7.51
N VAL A 40 -6.65 -2.86 6.69
CA VAL A 40 -6.55 -2.07 5.45
C VAL A 40 -7.46 -0.86 5.51
N GLN A 41 -6.90 0.33 5.31
CA GLN A 41 -7.63 1.61 5.33
C GLN A 41 -7.40 2.36 4.02
N MET A 42 -8.47 2.92 3.46
CA MET A 42 -8.42 3.80 2.29
C MET A 42 -8.70 5.21 2.78
N ASN A 43 -7.75 6.12 2.59
CA ASN A 43 -7.86 7.52 3.03
C ASN A 43 -7.62 8.48 1.86
N ASP A 44 -8.12 9.70 1.98
CA ASP A 44 -7.78 10.78 1.05
C ASP A 44 -6.28 11.11 1.15
N ALA A 45 -5.64 11.40 0.02
CA ALA A 45 -4.23 11.76 -0.03
C ALA A 45 -4.06 13.27 0.27
N GLU A 46 -3.93 13.63 1.56
CA GLU A 46 -3.98 15.03 1.99
C GLU A 46 -2.64 15.81 1.88
N SER A 47 -1.48 15.15 1.73
CA SER A 47 -0.16 15.79 1.50
C SER A 47 0.92 14.75 1.14
N PRO A 48 1.92 14.95 0.23
CA PRO A 48 2.20 15.99 -0.81
C PRO A 48 2.89 15.48 -2.13
N PRO A 49 3.23 16.34 -3.12
CA PRO A 49 2.27 16.92 -4.07
C PRO A 49 1.42 15.79 -4.69
N PHE A 50 0.26 15.56 -4.08
CA PHE A 50 -0.71 14.60 -4.57
C PHE A 50 -1.82 15.32 -5.34
N GLU A 51 -2.45 14.63 -6.28
CA GLU A 51 -3.69 15.11 -6.87
C GLU A 51 -4.87 14.86 -5.92
N ALA A 52 -5.88 15.74 -5.93
CA ALA A 52 -7.09 15.57 -5.11
C ALA A 52 -7.85 14.26 -5.38
N SER A 53 -7.61 13.67 -6.55
CA SER A 53 -8.21 12.40 -6.99
C SER A 53 -7.52 11.18 -6.36
N GLU A 54 -6.33 11.33 -5.78
CA GLU A 54 -5.51 10.25 -5.26
C GLU A 54 -5.93 9.82 -3.85
N ARG A 55 -5.66 8.56 -3.54
CA ARG A 55 -5.98 7.91 -2.28
C ARG A 55 -4.77 7.14 -1.77
N VAL A 56 -4.65 7.07 -0.45
CA VAL A 56 -3.64 6.25 0.21
C VAL A 56 -4.30 5.00 0.76
N LEU A 57 -3.87 3.84 0.26
CA LEU A 57 -4.17 2.55 0.87
C LEU A 57 -3.10 2.23 1.91
N GLU A 58 -3.47 2.18 3.19
CA GLU A 58 -2.60 1.77 4.28
C GLU A 58 -2.89 0.32 4.70
N ILE A 59 -1.85 -0.52 4.76
CA ILE A 59 -1.88 -1.90 5.23
C ILE A 59 -1.02 -2.01 6.50
N SER A 60 -1.63 -2.34 7.64
CA SER A 60 -1.01 -2.30 8.96
C SER A 60 -1.63 -3.33 9.93
N ALA A 61 -1.21 -3.29 11.20
CA ALA A 61 -1.70 -4.11 12.30
C ALA A 61 -1.75 -5.62 12.03
N ALA A 62 -0.71 -6.16 11.39
CA ALA A 62 -0.57 -7.59 11.11
C ALA A 62 0.90 -8.02 11.07
N PRO A 63 1.26 -9.30 11.22
CA PRO A 63 2.61 -9.80 10.92
C PRO A 63 3.06 -9.44 9.50
N LEU A 64 4.38 -9.28 9.29
CA LEU A 64 4.95 -8.89 7.99
C LEU A 64 4.47 -9.79 6.85
N GLU A 65 4.49 -11.11 7.06
CA GLU A 65 4.03 -12.10 6.07
C GLU A 65 2.58 -11.84 5.62
N GLN A 66 1.69 -11.54 6.56
CA GLN A 66 0.28 -11.25 6.25
C GLN A 66 0.11 -9.91 5.52
N ARG A 67 0.88 -8.87 5.90
CA ARG A 67 0.91 -7.61 5.16
C ARG A 67 1.41 -7.82 3.74
N MET A 68 2.46 -8.61 3.54
CA MET A 68 3.01 -8.92 2.21
C MET A 68 2.06 -9.74 1.37
N ARG A 69 1.29 -10.66 1.97
CA ARG A 69 0.20 -11.35 1.28
C ARG A 69 -0.88 -10.38 0.79
N ALA A 70 -1.30 -9.43 1.62
CA ALA A 70 -2.27 -8.41 1.21
C ALA A 70 -1.73 -7.52 0.07
N VAL A 71 -0.43 -7.18 0.10
CA VAL A 71 0.23 -6.43 -0.98
C VAL A 71 0.28 -7.26 -2.27
N ALA A 72 0.66 -8.54 -2.21
CA ALA A 72 0.67 -9.41 -3.38
C ALA A 72 -0.71 -9.51 -4.03
N MET A 73 -1.75 -9.73 -3.23
CA MET A 73 -3.14 -9.76 -3.70
C MET A 73 -3.58 -8.44 -4.32
N LEU A 74 -3.17 -7.30 -3.76
CA LEU A 74 -3.44 -5.97 -4.32
C LEU A 74 -2.80 -5.82 -5.70
N VAL A 75 -1.53 -6.18 -5.84
CA VAL A 75 -0.78 -6.07 -7.10
C VAL A 75 -1.38 -6.97 -8.18
N GLU A 76 -1.71 -8.22 -7.84
CA GLU A 76 -2.42 -9.13 -8.74
C GLU A 76 -3.78 -8.57 -9.16
N ASP A 77 -4.54 -7.98 -8.23
CA ASP A 77 -5.86 -7.43 -8.53
C ASP A 77 -5.78 -6.19 -9.42
N LEU A 78 -4.78 -5.33 -9.23
CA LEU A 78 -4.53 -4.16 -10.09
C LEU A 78 -4.05 -4.57 -11.49
N ALA A 79 -3.21 -5.60 -11.60
CA ALA A 79 -2.75 -6.13 -12.89
C ALA A 79 -3.89 -6.75 -13.72
N ASN A 80 -4.96 -7.21 -13.08
CA ASN A 80 -6.14 -7.78 -13.75
C ASN A 80 -7.15 -6.73 -14.23
N ARG A 81 -6.88 -5.43 -14.07
CA ARG A 81 -7.71 -4.37 -14.63
C ARG A 81 -7.59 -4.35 -16.16
N ALA A 82 -8.65 -3.93 -16.85
CA ALA A 82 -8.60 -3.70 -18.29
C ALA A 82 -7.54 -2.64 -18.66
N GLU A 83 -7.45 -1.61 -17.84
CA GLU A 83 -6.38 -0.60 -17.85
C GLU A 83 -5.57 -0.78 -16.56
N ALA A 84 -4.59 -1.68 -16.63
CA ALA A 84 -3.64 -1.92 -15.55
C ALA A 84 -2.67 -0.72 -15.44
N PRO A 85 -2.30 -0.31 -14.21
CA PRO A 85 -1.34 0.77 -14.03
C PRO A 85 0.05 0.36 -14.53
N GLU A 86 0.79 1.33 -15.09
CA GLU A 86 2.18 1.12 -15.54
C GLU A 86 3.15 0.95 -14.37
N GLU A 87 2.83 1.54 -13.21
CA GLU A 87 3.67 1.50 -12.01
C GLU A 87 2.84 1.36 -10.72
N LEU A 88 3.46 0.76 -9.70
CA LEU A 88 2.94 0.77 -8.34
C LEU A 88 3.69 1.83 -7.52
N ARG A 89 2.96 2.80 -6.96
CA ARG A 89 3.55 3.90 -6.19
C ARG A 89 3.52 3.59 -4.70
N LEU A 90 4.68 3.36 -4.12
CA LEU A 90 4.86 3.12 -2.68
C LEU A 90 5.26 4.41 -1.97
N LEU A 91 4.62 4.71 -0.84
CA LEU A 91 4.99 5.85 0.00
C LEU A 91 5.95 5.40 1.09
N VAL A 92 7.12 6.03 1.13
CA VAL A 92 8.17 5.79 2.13
C VAL A 92 8.35 7.07 2.96
N PRO A 93 8.25 6.99 4.31
CA PRO A 93 8.60 8.12 5.16
C PRO A 93 10.04 8.58 4.91
N THR A 94 10.26 9.89 4.85
CA THR A 94 11.57 10.48 4.49
C THR A 94 12.70 9.99 5.40
N GLU A 95 12.42 9.76 6.68
CA GLU A 95 13.36 9.21 7.66
C GLU A 95 13.84 7.78 7.34
N HIS A 96 13.10 7.04 6.50
CA HIS A 96 13.42 5.68 6.09
C HIS A 96 14.03 5.61 4.68
N PHE A 97 14.00 6.72 3.93
CA PHE A 97 14.49 6.77 2.56
C PHE A 97 15.96 6.30 2.44
N GLY A 98 16.82 6.72 3.37
CA GLY A 98 18.23 6.32 3.38
C GLY A 98 18.43 4.80 3.49
N SER A 99 17.59 4.11 4.27
CA SER A 99 17.65 2.64 4.40
C SER A 99 17.10 1.91 3.19
N VAL A 100 16.15 2.51 2.47
CA VAL A 100 15.62 1.94 1.22
C VAL A 100 16.63 2.09 0.08
N MET A 101 17.32 3.23 0.00
CA MET A 101 18.33 3.48 -1.02
C MET A 101 19.64 2.72 -0.76
N GLY A 102 20.09 2.65 0.49
CA GLY A 102 21.43 2.17 0.84
C GLY A 102 22.54 3.16 0.47
N HIS A 103 23.80 2.84 0.78
CA HIS A 103 24.90 3.73 0.43
C HIS A 103 25.09 3.76 -1.09
N ARG A 104 24.92 4.94 -1.70
CA ARG A 104 25.00 5.12 -3.17
C ARG A 104 24.01 4.25 -3.99
N GLY A 105 22.85 3.90 -3.42
CA GLY A 105 21.81 3.17 -4.14
C GLY A 105 21.99 1.65 -4.20
N GLU A 106 22.88 1.07 -3.38
CA GLU A 106 23.18 -0.37 -3.41
C GLU A 106 22.00 -1.28 -3.04
N THR A 107 21.00 -0.79 -2.29
CA THR A 107 19.89 -1.61 -1.79
C THR A 107 18.69 -1.65 -2.74
N ILE A 108 18.49 -0.61 -3.55
CA ILE A 108 17.34 -0.48 -4.46
C ILE A 108 17.62 -1.02 -5.88
N ARG A 109 18.87 -1.41 -6.17
CA ARG A 109 19.33 -1.75 -7.51
C ARG A 109 19.04 -3.20 -7.91
#